data_AF-E3LP40-F1
#
_entry.id   AF-E3LP40-F1
#
_cell.length_a   1.000
_cell.length_b   1.000
_cell.length_c   1.000
_cell.angle_alpha   90.00
_cell.angle_beta   90.00
_cell.angle_gamma   90.00
#
_symmetry.space_group_name_H-M   'P 1'
#
loop_
_entity.id
_entity.type
_entity.pdbx_description
1 polymer ?
#
loop_
_entity_poly.entity_id
_entity_poly.type
_entity_poly.pdbx_seq_one_letter_code
_entity_poly.pdbx_strand_id
1 'polypeptide(L)'
;MADIFKISENALFTTTKPNGSHQQDCVIAVHERLAVSNFSDHLTFQPGTEHTLYNLIDPSIEIKVVVEGTTPDKQIIHFKTCDDKEFPYFLRSAVPSGTKKPYNLLGIHQEKRIPQWSVGDILRRAVGEILVGSPAGSPGSAVIDKSGYLMGMIIKSENNEVLIASTVLIYGLLPTGDPDPDRVSF
;
A
#
# COMPACT_ATOMS: atom_id res chain seq x y z
N MET A 1 -20.53 5.84 5.89
CA MET A 1 -19.36 5.26 6.59
C MET A 1 -19.05 3.85 6.09
N ALA A 2 -20.03 2.95 5.92
CA ALA A 2 -19.81 1.62 5.31
C ALA A 2 -19.27 1.65 3.86
N ASP A 3 -19.63 2.66 3.06
CA ASP A 3 -19.20 2.75 1.66
C ASP A 3 -17.71 3.05 1.49
N ILE A 4 -17.09 3.80 2.41
CA ILE A 4 -15.67 4.18 2.27
C ILE A 4 -14.74 2.98 2.47
N PHE A 5 -15.13 2.06 3.36
CA PHE A 5 -14.40 0.82 3.59
C PHE A 5 -14.49 -0.11 2.36
N LYS A 6 -15.69 -0.27 1.78
CA LYS A 6 -15.84 -1.05 0.53
C LYS A 6 -15.10 -0.45 -0.65
N ILE A 7 -15.09 0.89 -0.78
CA ILE A 7 -14.29 1.57 -1.81
C ILE A 7 -12.80 1.30 -1.57
N SER A 8 -12.35 1.28 -0.31
CA SER A 8 -10.95 1.02 0.04
C SER A 8 -10.52 -0.40 -0.34
N GLU A 9 -11.39 -1.39 -0.18
CA GLU A 9 -11.09 -2.77 -0.56
C GLU A 9 -10.80 -2.91 -2.07
N ASN A 10 -11.45 -2.11 -2.91
CA ASN A 10 -11.22 -2.10 -4.36
C ASN A 10 -9.87 -1.48 -4.76
N ALA A 11 -9.15 -0.83 -3.84
CA ALA A 11 -7.80 -0.33 -4.09
C ALA A 11 -6.71 -1.41 -3.88
N LEU A 12 -7.08 -2.64 -3.53
CA LEU A 12 -6.15 -3.76 -3.38
C LEU A 12 -5.94 -4.51 -4.69
N PHE A 13 -4.67 -4.72 -5.00
CA PHE A 13 -4.19 -5.46 -6.16
C PHE A 13 -3.19 -6.54 -5.73
N THR A 14 -2.98 -7.49 -6.63
CA THR A 14 -2.01 -8.58 -6.48
C THR A 14 -1.14 -8.69 -7.73
N THR A 15 0.08 -9.19 -7.58
CA THR A 15 1.07 -9.40 -8.65
C THR A 15 0.80 -10.67 -9.47
N THR A 16 0.00 -11.59 -8.91
CA THR A 16 -0.49 -12.79 -9.60
C THR A 16 -2.01 -12.79 -9.59
N LYS A 17 -2.64 -13.54 -10.51
CA LYS A 17 -4.10 -13.68 -10.49
C LYS A 17 -4.54 -14.23 -9.12
N PRO A 18 -5.59 -13.69 -8.48
CA PRO A 18 -6.03 -14.12 -7.14
C PRO A 18 -6.26 -15.64 -7.01
N ASN A 19 -6.67 -16.30 -8.09
CA ASN A 19 -6.93 -17.74 -8.14
C ASN A 19 -5.69 -18.60 -8.47
N GLY A 20 -4.54 -17.99 -8.76
CA GLY A 20 -3.38 -18.67 -9.35
C GLY A 20 -2.23 -19.01 -8.39
N SER A 21 -2.14 -18.38 -7.22
CA SER A 21 -1.03 -18.57 -6.27
C SER A 21 -1.51 -18.85 -4.85
N HIS A 22 -0.70 -19.61 -4.10
CA HIS A 22 -0.89 -19.89 -2.67
C HIS A 22 -0.49 -18.71 -1.76
N GLN A 23 0.31 -17.78 -2.27
CA GLN A 23 0.74 -16.58 -1.56
C GLN A 23 0.55 -15.38 -2.48
N GLN A 24 -0.17 -14.36 -2.00
CA GLN A 24 -0.43 -13.15 -2.74
C GLN A 24 0.29 -11.98 -2.07
N ASP A 25 1.01 -11.21 -2.88
CA ASP A 25 1.52 -9.91 -2.46
C ASP A 25 0.37 -8.93 -2.36
N CYS A 26 0.43 -8.05 -1.37
CA CYS A 26 -0.55 -6.98 -1.19
C CYS A 26 -0.01 -5.71 -1.83
N VAL A 27 -0.58 -5.35 -2.99
CA VAL A 27 -0.29 -4.10 -3.69
C VAL A 27 -1.44 -3.12 -3.45
N ILE A 28 -1.13 -1.90 -3.06
CA ILE A 28 -2.11 -0.86 -2.74
C ILE A 28 -2.02 0.22 -3.81
N ALA A 29 -3.12 0.51 -4.51
CA ALA A 29 -3.22 1.70 -5.33
C ALA A 29 -3.35 2.94 -4.44
N VAL A 30 -2.36 3.84 -4.51
CA VAL A 30 -2.23 5.04 -3.64
C VAL A 30 -2.38 6.36 -4.41
N HIS A 31 -2.50 6.27 -5.74
CA HIS A 31 -2.80 7.36 -6.65
C HIS A 31 -3.40 6.75 -7.93
N GLU A 32 -4.02 7.58 -8.78
CA GLU A 32 -4.53 7.16 -10.09
C GLU A 32 -3.48 6.46 -10.95
N ARG A 33 -2.18 6.74 -10.78
CA ARG A 33 -1.09 6.17 -11.57
C ARG A 33 -0.03 5.45 -10.76
N LEU A 34 -0.27 5.29 -9.45
CA LEU A 34 0.78 4.84 -8.53
C LEU A 34 0.24 3.81 -7.56
N ALA A 35 1.01 2.74 -7.38
CA ALA A 35 0.74 1.72 -6.40
C ALA A 35 2.02 1.33 -5.65
N VAL A 36 1.85 0.76 -4.46
CA VAL A 36 2.96 0.34 -3.62
C VAL A 36 2.75 -1.05 -3.05
N SER A 37 3.85 -1.76 -2.84
CA SER A 37 3.88 -3.03 -2.12
C SER A 37 5.01 -3.02 -1.11
N ASN A 38 4.90 -3.85 -0.09
CA ASN A 38 6.04 -4.19 0.73
C ASN A 38 7.02 -5.06 -0.08
N PHE A 39 8.32 -4.81 0.10
CA PHE A 39 9.39 -5.65 -0.40
C PHE A 39 9.48 -6.91 0.47
N SER A 40 9.29 -8.08 -0.12
CA SER A 40 9.45 -9.37 0.57
C SER A 40 10.57 -10.16 -0.10
N ASP A 41 11.18 -11.10 0.63
CA ASP A 41 12.29 -11.92 0.11
C ASP A 41 11.91 -12.79 -1.10
N HIS A 42 10.61 -12.96 -1.35
CA HIS A 42 10.08 -13.68 -2.52
C HIS A 42 9.76 -12.76 -3.71
N LEU A 43 9.85 -11.44 -3.53
CA LEU A 43 9.58 -10.44 -4.55
C LEU A 43 10.88 -9.89 -5.15
N THR A 44 11.35 -10.51 -6.22
CA THR A 44 12.49 -10.02 -7.02
C THR A 44 12.01 -9.08 -8.12
N PHE A 45 11.52 -7.90 -7.74
CA PHE A 45 11.22 -6.84 -8.69
C PHE A 45 12.47 -6.03 -9.03
N GLN A 46 12.74 -5.88 -10.33
CA GLN A 46 13.80 -5.01 -10.83
C GLN A 46 13.19 -3.70 -11.38
N PRO A 47 13.74 -2.53 -11.03
CA PRO A 47 13.30 -1.27 -11.62
C PRO A 47 13.33 -1.30 -13.15
N GLY A 48 12.33 -0.69 -13.78
CA GLY A 48 12.16 -0.67 -15.24
C GLY A 48 11.50 -1.91 -15.84
N THR A 49 11.18 -2.93 -15.04
CA THR A 49 10.46 -4.12 -15.53
C THR A 49 8.95 -3.94 -15.50
N GLU A 50 8.26 -4.45 -16.52
CA GLU A 50 6.79 -4.41 -16.60
C GLU A 50 6.14 -5.63 -15.95
N HIS A 51 5.01 -5.39 -15.29
CA HIS A 51 4.19 -6.41 -14.64
C HIS A 51 2.72 -6.11 -14.87
N THR A 52 1.86 -7.11 -14.62
CA THR A 52 0.42 -6.92 -14.58
C THR A 52 -0.06 -7.09 -13.14
N LEU A 53 -0.77 -6.07 -12.65
CA LEU A 53 -1.48 -6.12 -11.38
C LEU A 53 -2.94 -6.50 -11.63
N TYR A 54 -3.47 -7.34 -10.75
CA TYR A 54 -4.85 -7.82 -10.80
C TYR A 54 -5.60 -7.28 -9.59
N ASN A 55 -6.79 -6.71 -9.79
CA ASN A 55 -7.61 -6.31 -8.65
C ASN A 55 -8.02 -7.56 -7.85
N LEU A 56 -8.00 -7.43 -6.52
CA LEU A 56 -8.31 -8.54 -5.62
C LEU A 56 -9.79 -8.98 -5.71
N ILE A 57 -10.71 -8.01 -5.82
CA ILE A 57 -12.16 -8.25 -5.83
C ILE A 57 -12.65 -8.60 -7.24
N ASP A 58 -12.20 -7.87 -8.24
CA ASP A 58 -12.57 -8.08 -9.64
C ASP A 58 -11.33 -8.41 -10.49
N PRO A 59 -10.94 -9.69 -10.61
CA PRO A 59 -9.75 -10.10 -11.35
C PRO A 59 -9.77 -9.76 -12.85
N SER A 60 -10.91 -9.31 -13.40
CA SER A 60 -10.98 -8.81 -14.78
C SER A 60 -10.37 -7.41 -14.94
N ILE A 61 -10.21 -6.68 -13.83
CA ILE A 61 -9.48 -5.42 -13.79
C ILE A 61 -7.99 -5.73 -13.71
N GLU A 62 -7.34 -5.64 -14.87
CA GLU A 62 -5.91 -5.85 -15.05
C GLU A 62 -5.20 -4.51 -15.38
N ILE A 63 -4.18 -4.14 -14.62
CA ILE A 63 -3.41 -2.89 -14.80
C ILE A 63 -1.96 -3.25 -15.09
N LYS A 64 -1.46 -2.84 -16.27
CA LYS A 64 -0.03 -2.92 -16.57
C LYS A 64 0.72 -1.82 -15.84
N VAL A 65 1.81 -2.18 -15.21
CA VAL A 65 2.67 -1.27 -14.46
C VAL A 65 4.14 -1.54 -14.75
N VAL A 66 4.97 -0.52 -14.57
CA VAL A 66 6.42 -0.64 -14.48
C VAL A 66 6.84 -0.51 -13.01
N VAL A 67 7.85 -1.28 -12.60
CA VAL A 67 8.52 -1.06 -11.31
C VAL A 67 9.30 0.26 -11.42
N GLU A 68 8.79 1.32 -10.80
CA GLU A 68 9.41 2.64 -10.85
C GLU A 68 10.66 2.70 -9.97
N GLY A 69 10.61 2.06 -8.80
CA GLY A 69 11.73 1.99 -7.88
C GLY A 69 11.52 0.94 -6.81
N THR A 70 12.64 0.50 -6.24
CA THR A 70 12.65 -0.32 -5.03
C THR A 70 13.52 0.38 -4.00
N THR A 71 13.07 0.38 -2.75
CA THR A 71 13.84 0.88 -1.60
C THR A 71 13.97 -0.27 -0.59
N PRO A 72 14.91 -1.21 -0.80
CA PRO A 72 14.98 -2.44 -0.01
C PRO A 72 15.16 -2.21 1.50
N ASP A 73 15.93 -1.18 1.89
CA ASP A 73 16.16 -0.83 3.29
C ASP A 73 14.91 -0.30 4.01
N LYS A 74 13.96 0.25 3.24
CA LYS A 74 12.62 0.67 3.72
C LYS A 74 11.54 -0.36 3.41
N GLN A 75 11.89 -1.44 2.71
CA GLN A 75 11.01 -2.50 2.24
C GLN A 75 9.79 -2.00 1.45
N ILE A 76 10.02 -1.09 0.50
CA ILE A 76 8.97 -0.50 -0.34
C ILE A 76 9.30 -0.74 -1.81
N ILE A 77 8.28 -1.09 -2.58
CA ILE A 77 8.31 -1.15 -4.04
C ILE A 77 7.27 -0.17 -4.57
N HIS A 78 7.65 0.64 -5.53
CA HIS A 78 6.75 1.55 -6.24
C HIS A 78 6.47 1.04 -7.64
N PHE A 79 5.19 1.06 -8.00
CA PHE A 79 4.70 0.73 -9.33
C PHE A 79 4.05 1.96 -9.94
N LYS A 80 4.31 2.20 -11.22
CA LYS A 80 3.68 3.23 -12.03
C LYS A 80 2.92 2.60 -13.18
N THR A 81 1.72 3.08 -13.47
CA THR A 81 0.93 2.54 -14.60
C THR A 81 1.60 2.81 -15.95
N CYS A 82 1.41 1.87 -16.89
CA CYS A 82 1.83 2.04 -18.29
C CYS A 82 0.71 2.71 -19.12
N ASP A 83 1.10 3.32 -20.25
CA ASP A 83 0.20 3.74 -21.35
C ASP A 83 -1.00 4.60 -20.93
N ASP A 84 -0.74 5.64 -20.14
CA ASP A 84 -1.72 6.59 -19.59
C ASP A 84 -2.91 5.98 -18.82
N LYS A 85 -2.88 4.68 -18.54
CA LYS A 85 -3.94 3.98 -17.84
C LYS A 85 -3.96 4.38 -16.37
N GLU A 86 -5.16 4.50 -15.81
CA GLU A 86 -5.34 4.81 -14.39
C GLU A 86 -5.90 3.61 -13.62
N PHE A 87 -5.58 3.55 -12.34
CA PHE A 87 -6.27 2.72 -11.37
C PHE A 87 -7.70 3.23 -11.19
N PRO A 88 -8.73 2.39 -11.38
CA PRO A 88 -10.12 2.81 -11.20
C PRO A 88 -10.47 3.11 -9.74
N TYR A 89 -9.69 2.57 -8.80
CA TYR A 89 -9.84 2.77 -7.37
C TYR A 89 -8.47 2.94 -6.73
N PHE A 90 -8.33 3.93 -5.86
CA PHE A 90 -7.12 4.20 -5.10
C PHE A 90 -7.44 4.85 -3.76
N LEU A 91 -6.55 4.66 -2.79
CA LEU A 91 -6.68 5.28 -1.47
C LEU A 91 -6.06 6.68 -1.48
N ARG A 92 -6.87 7.69 -1.15
CA ARG A 92 -6.35 9.05 -0.93
C ARG A 92 -5.49 9.06 0.33
N SER A 93 -4.37 9.78 0.27
CA SER A 93 -3.46 9.90 1.40
C SER A 93 -3.88 11.01 2.36
N ALA A 94 -3.54 10.82 3.62
CA ALA A 94 -3.50 11.85 4.63
C ALA A 94 -2.10 11.89 5.24
N VAL A 95 -1.67 13.07 5.70
CA VAL A 95 -0.45 13.19 6.49
C VAL A 95 -0.72 12.62 7.89
N PRO A 96 -0.06 11.53 8.30
CA PRO A 96 -0.35 10.94 9.60
C PRO A 96 0.18 11.84 10.71
N SER A 97 -0.74 12.27 11.57
CA SER A 97 -0.38 12.85 12.84
C SER A 97 0.33 11.79 13.69
N GLY A 98 1.52 12.07 14.22
CA GLY A 98 2.25 11.16 15.12
C GLY A 98 1.63 10.97 16.51
N THR A 99 0.37 11.38 16.70
CA THR A 99 -0.37 11.24 17.96
C THR A 99 -1.00 9.86 18.07
N LYS A 100 -1.12 9.34 19.30
CA LYS A 100 -1.72 8.03 19.56
C LYS A 100 -3.17 8.00 19.12
N LYS A 101 -3.51 7.10 18.20
CA LYS A 101 -4.86 6.97 17.61
C LYS A 101 -5.09 5.55 17.12
N PRO A 102 -6.34 5.06 17.18
CA PRO A 102 -6.71 3.86 16.48
C PRO A 102 -6.64 4.06 14.96
N TYR A 103 -6.31 3.01 14.24
CA TYR A 103 -6.33 2.91 12.80
C TYR A 103 -6.97 1.60 12.35
N ASN A 104 -7.48 1.62 11.13
CA ASN A 104 -7.95 0.42 10.44
C ASN A 104 -6.82 -0.12 9.57
N LEU A 105 -6.75 -1.44 9.48
CA LEU A 105 -5.82 -2.14 8.61
C LEU A 105 -6.60 -2.85 7.53
N LEU A 106 -6.13 -2.69 6.30
CA LEU A 106 -6.65 -3.39 5.15
C LEU A 106 -5.53 -4.18 4.51
N GLY A 107 -5.65 -5.50 4.56
CA GLY A 107 -4.74 -6.43 3.90
C GLY A 107 -5.50 -7.52 3.16
N ILE A 108 -4.79 -8.60 2.83
CA ILE A 108 -5.36 -9.76 2.13
C ILE A 108 -5.41 -10.94 3.08
N HIS A 109 -6.58 -11.53 3.26
CA HIS A 109 -6.68 -12.85 3.88
C HIS A 109 -6.09 -13.88 2.93
N GLN A 110 -4.89 -14.39 3.24
CA GLN A 110 -4.16 -15.26 2.32
C GLN A 110 -4.99 -16.48 1.89
N GLU A 111 -5.50 -17.29 2.81
CA GLU A 111 -6.24 -18.51 2.42
C GLU A 111 -7.51 -18.23 1.61
N LYS A 112 -8.30 -17.24 2.01
CA LYS A 112 -9.61 -16.93 1.41
C LYS A 112 -9.53 -16.01 0.19
N ARG A 113 -8.38 -15.34 -0.02
CA ARG A 113 -8.15 -14.38 -1.12
C ARG A 113 -9.19 -13.25 -1.16
N ILE A 114 -9.54 -12.72 0.01
CA ILE A 114 -10.48 -11.62 0.17
C ILE A 114 -9.85 -10.50 0.99
N PRO A 115 -10.38 -9.26 0.90
CA PRO A 115 -10.00 -8.19 1.81
C PRO A 115 -10.13 -8.60 3.27
N GLN A 116 -9.16 -8.24 4.08
CA GLN A 116 -9.15 -8.49 5.53
C GLN A 116 -8.98 -7.18 6.27
N TRP A 117 -9.99 -6.86 7.09
CA TRP A 117 -9.93 -5.75 8.01
C TRP A 117 -9.45 -6.19 9.39
N SER A 118 -8.60 -5.38 10.00
CA SER A 118 -8.29 -5.44 11.43
C SER A 118 -8.11 -4.03 11.99
N VAL A 119 -7.94 -3.91 13.30
CA VAL A 119 -7.75 -2.63 13.98
C VAL A 119 -6.43 -2.67 14.74
N GLY A 120 -5.72 -1.54 14.76
CA GLY A 120 -4.54 -1.34 15.59
C GLY A 120 -4.48 0.09 16.12
N ASP A 121 -3.45 0.38 16.90
CA ASP A 121 -3.19 1.70 17.48
C ASP A 121 -1.81 2.20 17.11
N ILE A 122 -1.72 3.46 16.66
CA ILE A 122 -0.42 4.14 16.56
C ILE A 122 0.08 4.36 17.98
N LEU A 123 1.24 3.78 18.30
CA LEU A 123 1.85 3.85 19.63
C LEU A 123 2.77 5.06 19.75
N ARG A 124 3.58 5.32 18.71
CA ARG A 124 4.55 6.42 18.64
C ARG A 124 5.04 6.64 17.21
N ARG A 125 5.69 7.78 16.99
CA ARG A 125 6.54 8.02 15.82
C ARG A 125 7.96 7.50 16.12
N ALA A 126 8.54 6.76 15.19
CA ALA A 126 9.95 6.35 15.24
C ALA A 126 10.82 7.42 14.57
N VAL A 127 12.05 7.06 14.17
CA VAL A 127 12.94 7.98 13.46
C VAL A 127 12.42 8.26 12.04
N GLY A 128 12.43 9.54 11.65
CA GLY A 128 11.95 9.99 10.35
C GLY A 128 10.43 9.86 10.20
N GLU A 129 10.02 9.32 9.06
CA GLU A 129 8.62 9.20 8.65
C GLU A 129 8.05 7.77 8.87
N ILE A 130 8.62 7.06 9.85
CA ILE A 130 8.16 5.74 10.31
C ILE A 130 7.28 5.87 11.56
N LEU A 131 6.17 5.16 11.58
CA LEU A 131 5.31 5.01 12.76
C LEU A 131 5.44 3.60 13.34
N VAL A 132 5.19 3.48 14.63
CA VAL A 132 5.10 2.19 15.33
C VAL A 132 3.66 1.95 15.73
N GLY A 133 3.11 0.82 15.32
CA GLY A 133 1.75 0.38 15.65
C GLY A 133 1.71 -0.87 16.52
N SER A 134 0.54 -1.15 17.09
CA SER A 134 0.23 -2.43 17.76
C SER A 134 0.31 -3.62 16.80
N PRO A 135 0.53 -4.86 17.28
CA PRO A 135 0.72 -6.03 16.42
C PRO A 135 -0.62 -6.47 15.80
N ALA A 136 -0.92 -5.91 14.63
CA ALA A 136 -2.09 -6.24 13.83
C ALA A 136 -1.73 -6.15 12.34
N GLY A 137 -2.34 -7.02 11.52
CA GLY A 137 -2.09 -7.09 10.08
C GLY A 137 -0.77 -7.76 9.71
N SER A 138 -0.42 -7.64 8.43
CA SER A 138 0.80 -8.22 7.86
C SER A 138 1.54 -7.19 7.01
N PRO A 139 2.86 -7.35 6.79
CA PRO A 139 3.59 -6.51 5.84
C PRO A 139 2.86 -6.40 4.49
N GLY A 140 2.83 -5.20 3.93
CA GLY A 140 2.05 -4.83 2.75
C GLY A 140 0.62 -4.36 3.04
N SER A 141 0.10 -4.53 4.27
CA SER A 141 -1.25 -4.04 4.61
C SER A 141 -1.30 -2.51 4.67
N ALA A 142 -2.36 -1.93 4.13
CA ALA A 142 -2.65 -0.50 4.19
C ALA A 142 -3.08 -0.11 5.61
N VAL A 143 -2.58 1.03 6.09
CA VAL A 143 -2.97 1.66 7.35
C VAL A 143 -3.88 2.83 7.03
N ILE A 144 -5.13 2.77 7.46
CA ILE A 144 -6.19 3.69 7.07
C ILE A 144 -6.76 4.37 8.31
N ASP A 145 -6.94 5.69 8.26
CA ASP A 145 -7.56 6.43 9.36
C ASP A 145 -9.08 6.19 9.45
N LYS A 146 -9.72 6.78 10.46
CA LYS A 146 -11.18 6.67 10.64
C LYS A 146 -12.00 7.30 9.52
N SER A 147 -11.38 8.17 8.72
CA SER A 147 -11.99 8.93 7.64
C SER A 147 -11.79 8.24 6.28
N GLY A 148 -11.12 7.08 6.25
CA GLY A 148 -10.87 6.31 5.03
C GLY A 148 -9.61 6.74 4.26
N TYR A 149 -8.75 7.59 4.83
CA TYR A 149 -7.52 8.02 4.18
C TYR A 149 -6.36 7.12 4.55
N LEU A 150 -5.51 6.83 3.56
CA LEU A 150 -4.26 6.12 3.74
C LEU A 150 -3.31 6.96 4.59
N MET A 151 -2.81 6.37 5.68
CA MET A 151 -1.77 6.93 6.52
C MET A 151 -0.40 6.31 6.23
N GLY A 152 -0.37 5.11 5.67
CA GLY A 152 0.86 4.39 5.38
C GLY A 152 0.63 2.92 5.06
N MET A 153 1.71 2.15 5.05
CA MET A 153 1.72 0.71 4.82
C MET A 153 2.60 0.02 5.86
N ILE A 154 2.18 -1.13 6.36
CA ILE A 154 3.03 -1.95 7.21
C ILE A 154 4.21 -2.45 6.38
N ILE A 155 5.44 -2.16 6.81
CA ILE A 155 6.67 -2.62 6.17
C ILE A 155 7.33 -3.76 6.94
N LYS A 156 7.09 -3.88 8.25
CA LYS A 156 7.68 -4.94 9.07
C LYS A 156 6.78 -5.25 10.27
N SER A 157 6.80 -6.51 10.71
CA SER A 157 6.22 -6.94 11.99
C SER A 157 7.31 -7.62 12.81
N GLU A 158 7.57 -7.14 14.01
CA GLU A 158 8.63 -7.65 14.89
C GLU A 158 8.36 -7.25 16.35
N ASN A 159 8.75 -8.09 17.32
CA ASN A 159 8.71 -7.77 18.76
C ASN A 159 7.35 -7.25 19.27
N ASN A 160 6.23 -7.85 18.83
CA ASN A 160 4.87 -7.40 19.15
C ASN A 160 4.58 -5.94 18.71
N GLU A 161 5.27 -5.44 17.70
CA GLU A 161 5.03 -4.13 17.09
C GLU A 161 5.02 -4.28 15.56
N VAL A 162 4.40 -3.31 14.89
CA VAL A 162 4.53 -3.15 13.44
C VAL A 162 5.21 -1.83 13.13
N LEU A 163 6.09 -1.85 12.12
CA LEU A 163 6.66 -0.66 11.53
C LEU A 163 5.83 -0.26 10.32
N ILE A 164 5.44 1.00 10.28
CA ILE A 164 4.57 1.57 9.26
C ILE A 164 5.36 2.65 8.54
N ALA A 165 5.55 2.48 7.23
CA ALA A 165 6.01 3.57 6.37
C ALA A 165 4.85 4.53 6.17
N SER A 166 4.98 5.78 6.64
CA SER A 166 3.94 6.78 6.41
C SER A 166 3.81 7.14 4.94
N THR A 167 2.68 7.73 4.57
CA THR A 167 2.48 8.35 3.25
C THR A 167 3.58 9.35 2.90
N VAL A 168 4.06 10.16 3.85
CA VAL A 168 5.16 11.11 3.63
C VAL A 168 6.41 10.37 3.15
N LEU A 169 6.75 9.24 3.79
CA LEU A 169 7.87 8.41 3.34
C LEU A 169 7.60 7.78 1.97
N ILE A 170 6.41 7.21 1.79
CA ILE A 170 6.02 6.51 0.56
C ILE A 170 6.15 7.45 -0.65
N TYR A 171 5.61 8.66 -0.58
CA TYR A 171 5.72 9.62 -1.68
C TYR A 171 7.10 10.26 -1.77
N GLY A 172 7.77 10.51 -0.64
CA GLY A 172 9.10 11.11 -0.60
C GLY A 172 10.22 10.23 -1.20
N LEU A 173 9.97 8.93 -1.33
CA LEU A 173 10.90 7.97 -1.96
C LEU A 173 10.65 7.77 -3.46
N LEU A 174 9.63 8.39 -4.03
CA LEU A 174 9.38 8.29 -5.46
C LEU A 174 10.55 8.91 -6.23
N PRO A 175 11.09 8.23 -7.27
CA PRO A 175 12.04 8.86 -8.17
C PRO A 175 11.44 10.15 -8.69
N THR A 176 12.11 11.28 -8.44
CA THR A 176 11.68 12.58 -8.96
C THR A 176 11.88 12.60 -10.47
N GLY A 177 10.88 12.14 -11.22
CA GLY A 177 10.76 12.26 -12.67
C GLY A 177 9.48 13.04 -12.99
N ASP A 178 9.68 14.31 -13.32
CA ASP A 178 8.73 15.43 -13.51
C ASP A 178 7.88 15.88 -12.29
N PRO A 179 7.88 17.18 -11.98
CA PRO A 179 6.97 17.76 -11.01
C PRO A 179 5.60 17.83 -11.69
N ASP A 180 4.73 16.88 -11.39
CA ASP A 180 3.31 17.16 -11.50
C ASP A 180 3.01 18.37 -10.58
N PRO A 181 2.58 19.52 -11.11
CA PRO A 181 2.30 20.72 -10.30
C PRO A 181 1.22 20.48 -9.24
N ASP A 182 0.46 19.39 -9.32
CA ASP A 182 -0.55 19.03 -8.34
C ASP A 182 -0.03 18.15 -7.18
N ARG A 183 1.26 17.78 -7.17
CA ARG A 183 1.87 16.90 -6.14
C ARG A 183 1.87 17.49 -4.71
N VAL A 184 1.57 18.77 -4.53
CA VAL A 184 1.59 19.41 -3.22
C VAL A 184 0.50 20.47 -3.08
N SER A 185 -0.76 20.04 -3.07
CA SER A 185 -1.84 20.85 -2.49
C SER A 185 -2.29 20.19 -1.19
N PHE A 186 -1.68 20.63 -0.08
CA PHE A 186 -2.08 20.29 1.29
C PHE A 186 -3.39 20.97 1.67
#